data_AF-A0A349CV71-F1
#
_entry.id   AF-A0A349CV71-F1
#
_cell.length_a   1.000
_cell.length_b   1.000
_cell.length_c   1.000
_cell.angle_alpha   90.00
_cell.angle_beta   90.00
_cell.angle_gamma   90.00
#
_symmetry.space_group_name_H-M   'P 1'
#
loop_
_entity.id
_entity.type
_entity.pdbx_description
1 polymer ?
#
loop_
_entity_poly.entity_id
_entity_poly.type
_entity_poly.pdbx_seq_one_letter_code
_entity_poly.pdbx_strand_id
1 'polypeptide(L)' 'SRTHAAIDVDDAGCIVVTDLDSANGIELQSTPPQGLIPGEPTVILDGATLLLGDVYCTVTRT' A
#
# COMPACT_ATOMS: atom_id res chain seq x y z
N SER A 1 4.24 -3.89 -12.14
CA SER A 1 4.08 -5.35 -12.34
C SER A 1 2.71 -5.69 -12.91
N ARG A 2 2.46 -6.95 -13.35
CA ARG A 2 1.12 -7.37 -13.81
C ARG A 2 0.07 -7.33 -12.68
N THR A 3 0.46 -7.83 -11.51
CA THR A 3 -0.23 -7.61 -10.23
C THR A 3 0.78 -6.92 -9.32
N HIS A 4 0.44 -5.74 -8.78
CA HIS A 4 1.41 -4.89 -8.07
C HIS A 4 1.24 -4.97 -6.56
N ALA A 5 -0.02 -4.89 -6.09
CA ALA A 5 -0.36 -4.93 -4.69
C ALA A 5 -1.63 -5.77 -4.48
N ALA A 6 -1.79 -6.30 -3.27
CA ALA A 6 -3.09 -6.67 -2.72
C ALA A 6 -3.53 -5.59 -1.72
N ILE A 7 -4.81 -5.23 -1.76
CA ILE A 7 -5.44 -4.32 -0.79
C ILE A 7 -6.63 -5.07 -0.20
N ASP A 8 -6.67 -5.18 1.11
CA ASP A 8 -7.73 -5.86 1.86
C ASP A 8 -8.19 -5.01 3.05
N VAL A 9 -9.31 -5.38 3.65
CA VAL A 9 -9.79 -4.84 4.93
C VAL A 9 -9.83 -5.99 5.92
N ASP A 10 -9.03 -5.92 6.98
CA ASP A 10 -8.98 -6.99 7.99
C ASP A 10 -10.24 -7.03 8.88
N ASP A 11 -10.31 -8.03 9.77
CA ASP A 11 -11.44 -8.22 10.68
C ASP A 11 -11.64 -7.06 11.68
N ALA A 12 -10.60 -6.26 11.93
CA ALA A 12 -10.68 -5.04 12.75
C ALA A 12 -11.11 -3.81 11.92
N GLY A 13 -11.31 -3.99 10.62
CA GLY A 13 -11.68 -2.96 9.67
C GLY A 13 -10.48 -2.18 9.12
N CYS A 14 -9.24 -2.51 9.45
CA CYS A 14 -8.06 -1.77 9.00
C CYS A 14 -7.77 -2.04 7.52
N ILE A 15 -7.29 -1.03 6.79
CA ILE A 15 -6.82 -1.23 5.41
C ILE A 15 -5.44 -1.86 5.46
N VAL A 16 -5.28 -3.00 4.80
CA VAL A 16 -4.03 -3.74 4.73
C VAL A 16 -3.55 -3.75 3.28
N VAL A 17 -2.30 -3.36 3.07
CA VAL A 17 -1.66 -3.34 1.75
C VAL A 17 -0.44 -4.24 1.78
N THR A 18 -0.34 -5.12 0.79
CA THR A 18 0.82 -6.00 0.61
C THR A 18 1.39 -5.76 -0.78
N ASP A 19 2.67 -5.37 -0.86
CA ASP A 19 3.41 -5.37 -2.12
C ASP A 19 3.66 -6.81 -2.58
N LEU A 20 3.24 -7.15 -3.79
CA LEU A 20 3.32 -8.50 -4.34
C LEU A 20 4.61 -8.70 -5.15
N ASP A 21 5.74 -8.28 -4.55
CA ASP A 21 7.08 -8.27 -5.18
C ASP A 21 7.09 -7.49 -6.50
N SER A 22 6.56 -6.26 -6.43
CA SER A 22 6.47 -5.41 -7.60
C SER A 22 7.84 -4.87 -8.03
N ALA A 23 8.07 -4.77 -9.34
CA ALA A 23 9.39 -4.40 -9.88
C ALA A 23 9.90 -3.02 -9.42
N ASN A 24 8.99 -2.09 -9.12
CA ASN A 24 9.31 -0.73 -8.71
C ASN A 24 8.84 -0.43 -7.26
N GLY A 25 8.39 -1.45 -6.53
CA GLY A 25 7.96 -1.33 -5.14
C GLY A 25 6.70 -0.48 -4.92
N ILE A 26 6.41 -0.27 -3.63
CA ILE A 26 5.35 0.61 -3.13
C ILE A 26 5.92 1.46 -1.99
N GLU A 27 5.59 2.74 -1.98
CA GLU A 27 5.94 3.66 -0.91
C GLU A 27 4.71 4.34 -0.31
N LEU A 28 4.50 4.19 1.00
CA LEU A 28 3.55 4.98 1.76
C LEU A 28 4.05 6.42 1.86
N GLN A 29 3.23 7.35 1.38
CA GLN A 29 3.53 8.78 1.40
C GLN A 29 3.24 9.36 2.79
N SER A 30 4.14 9.07 3.72
CA SER A 30 4.20 9.62 5.08
C SER A 30 5.35 10.63 5.21
N THR A 31 5.59 11.13 6.43
CA THR A 31 6.74 11.99 6.74
C THR A 31 7.57 11.33 7.85
N PRO A 32 8.71 10.67 7.54
CA PRO A 32 9.28 10.47 6.20
C PRO A 32 8.48 9.45 5.35
N PRO A 33 8.66 9.42 4.02
CA PRO A 33 8.10 8.36 3.18
C PRO A 33 8.63 6.99 3.61
N GLN A 34 7.77 5.98 3.51
CA GLN A 34 8.07 4.63 3.98
C GLN A 34 7.84 3.62 2.85
N GLY A 35 8.92 2.98 2.39
CA GLY A 35 8.81 1.80 1.51
C GLY A 35 8.13 0.63 2.23
N LEU A 36 7.22 -0.04 1.54
CA LEU A 36 6.65 -1.30 2.02
C LEU A 36 7.66 -2.44 1.79
N ILE A 37 7.64 -3.44 2.68
CA ILE A 37 8.45 -4.65 2.51
C ILE A 37 7.64 -5.64 1.67
N PRO A 38 8.17 -6.14 0.54
CA PRO A 38 7.47 -7.13 -0.29
C PRO A 38 7.01 -8.36 0.50
N GLY A 39 5.75 -8.74 0.32
CA GLY A 39 5.11 -9.87 0.99
C GLY A 39 4.70 -9.61 2.45
N GLU A 40 5.13 -8.51 3.08
CA GLU A 40 4.71 -8.16 4.43
C GLU A 40 3.45 -7.28 4.41
N PRO A 41 2.36 -7.70 5.09
CA PRO A 41 1.17 -6.88 5.22
C PRO A 41 1.46 -5.58 5.98
N THR A 42 1.13 -4.45 5.37
CA THR A 42 1.29 -3.12 5.97
C THR A 42 -0.08 -2.48 6.19
N VAL A 43 -0.40 -2.15 7.44
CA VAL A 43 -1.62 -1.42 7.77
C VAL A 43 -1.44 0.05 7.39
N ILE A 44 -2.39 0.60 6.64
CA ILE A 44 -2.41 2.01 6.28
C ILE A 44 -3.66 2.69 6.83
N LEU A 45 -3.56 4.00 7.03
CA LEU A 45 -4.69 4.83 7.41
C LEU A 45 -5.64 5.02 6.22
N ASP A 46 -6.91 5.18 6.52
CA ASP A 46 -7.90 5.60 5.54
C ASP A 46 -7.58 6.99 4.98
N GLY A 47 -7.61 7.13 3.67
CA GLY A 47 -7.13 8.32 2.95
C GLY A 47 -5.62 8.39 2.77
N ALA A 48 -4.85 7.36 3.17
CA ALA A 48 -3.43 7.33 2.91
C ALA A 48 -3.12 7.32 1.39
N THR A 49 -2.02 7.97 1.03
CA THR A 49 -1.52 7.98 -0.34
C THR A 49 -0.32 7.04 -0.47
N LEU A 50 -0.34 6.21 -1.50
CA LEU A 50 0.72 5.29 -1.89
C LEU A 50 1.31 5.74 -3.22
N LEU A 51 2.61 5.57 -3.39
CA LEU A 51 3.28 5.60 -4.68
C LEU A 51 3.50 4.14 -5.13
N LEU A 52 2.77 3.68 -6.14
CA LEU A 52 2.91 2.34 -6.72
C LEU A 52 3.77 2.45 -7.97
N GLY A 53 5.07 2.16 -7.83
CA GLY A 53 6.05 2.51 -8.86
C GLY A 53 6.16 4.03 -9.03
N ASP A 54 5.51 4.58 -10.06
CA ASP A 54 5.51 6.02 -10.37
C ASP A 54 4.09 6.64 -10.35
N VAL A 55 3.08 5.88 -9.90
CA VAL A 55 1.68 6.33 -9.82
C VAL A 55 1.26 6.60 -8.39
N TYR A 56 0.76 7.81 -8.12
CA TYR A 56 0.16 8.16 -6.83
C TYR A 56 -1.30 7.69 -6.77
N CYS A 57 -1.63 6.93 -5.72
CA CYS A 57 -2.97 6.43 -5.43
C CYS A 57 -3.38 6.79 -4.01
N THR A 58 -4.57 7.35 -3.84
CA THR A 58 -5.19 7.54 -2.52
C THR A 58 -6.18 6.41 -2.26
N VAL A 59 -6.00 5.69 -1.15
CA VAL A 59 -6.86 4.56 -0.78
C VAL A 59 -7.86 5.03 0.27
N THR A 60 -9.16 4.81 0.02
CA THR A 60 -10.23 5.15 0.96
C THR A 60 -11.18 3.98 1.17
N ARG A 61 -11.70 3.83 2.38
CA ARG A 61 -12.83 2.93 2.68
C ARG A 61 -14.14 3.71 2.48
N THR A 62 -15.01 3.23 1.60
CA THR A 62 -16.34 3.82 1.33
C THR A 62 -17.46 2.88 1.69
#